data_AF-A0AAV8S834-F1
#
_entry.id   AF-A0AAV8S834-F1
#
_cell.length_a   1.000
_cell.length_b   1.000
_cell.length_c   1.000
_cell.angle_alpha   90.00
_cell.angle_beta   90.00
_cell.angle_gamma   90.00
#
_symmetry.space_group_name_H-M   'P 1'
#
loop_
_entity.id
_entity.type
_entity.pdbx_description
1 polymer ?
#
loop_
_entity_poly.entity_id
_entity_poly.type
_entity_poly.pdbx_seq_one_letter_code
_entity_poly.pdbx_strand_id
1 'polypeptide(L)'
;MESNNDDIHDYYVGDHQKSEEKGVSSHHERPMLSVEEEGNVFSLYSDFLTTPGFEGVSKFHQQQSNRSSFDKYSGSCVKTPAQHVLHIKELENVSKPSEGLTNMAPVSLERLNSSENRFRMLKQKQLVNSYDETADPVGRERLSTEEVVRVAGARYIQFADQRHSDFPTIQHPFGYALEGLSEEETRDVEIAHVLLSAAEKVGNQQLDSACRLLSRCELMACEKVNPVHRVANCFAEALREKIDKETGKFKEERPEIIPERDVLQGLSTDLAFLVCYQKVPINQATHLTAVQTIFENVESVRKLHIIDLEIRSGVQWSAMMQAIAGRGQPPVKHLKISAISRLGSENKTQEIGKYLENLAQALKIPFTFVPVYMLSLDDIKEEHFKIAPDESVVVFCDKILRTTVATPRSLENLMRVIKNLNPSLMVVVEVEANHNSPTFVERFIEALFYFSAYFDCIDTCMSEAVEQRTVIEAIFFHGIRNILTMEGRERTCRSVEMEVWRAFFARYKMVEMDSSESSRYQANLVLGKFPFGHLCSIKKDGKSLHFGWKGMPLLSLSAWKFSKEILGRIIV
;
A
#
# COMPACT_ATOMS: atom_id res chain seq x y z
N MET A 1 -95.93 18.97 10.41
CA MET A 1 -95.30 20.28 10.21
C MET A 1 -93.97 20.17 10.93
N GLU A 2 -92.96 19.64 10.22
CA GLU A 2 -91.89 20.40 9.55
C GLU A 2 -90.84 20.87 10.58
N SER A 3 -89.53 20.75 10.44
CA SER A 3 -88.60 20.03 9.57
C SER A 3 -87.19 20.38 10.11
N ASN A 4 -86.24 19.48 9.94
CA ASN A 4 -84.81 19.71 9.63
C ASN A 4 -83.71 19.29 10.62
N ASN A 5 -82.82 18.49 10.00
CA ASN A 5 -81.36 18.41 10.04
C ASN A 5 -80.70 17.35 10.95
N ASP A 6 -80.51 16.18 10.32
CA ASP A 6 -79.24 15.52 9.95
C ASP A 6 -78.14 15.48 11.04
N ASP A 7 -77.89 14.34 11.68
CA ASP A 7 -77.27 13.07 11.24
C ASP A 7 -75.76 13.05 11.52
N ILE A 8 -75.35 12.12 12.39
CA ILE A 8 -74.24 11.15 12.23
C ILE A 8 -74.07 10.39 13.56
N HIS A 9 -74.30 9.07 13.49
CA HIS A 9 -73.58 7.95 14.11
C HIS A 9 -74.56 6.83 14.43
N ASP A 10 -74.29 5.60 13.98
CA ASP A 10 -74.29 4.44 14.89
C ASP A 10 -73.98 3.05 14.28
N TYR A 11 -73.28 2.27 15.13
CA TYR A 11 -73.29 0.82 15.44
C TYR A 11 -73.21 -0.24 14.32
N TYR A 12 -72.20 -1.14 14.30
CA TYR A 12 -71.89 -2.34 15.14
C TYR A 12 -72.68 -3.62 14.80
N VAL A 13 -72.12 -4.75 15.30
CA VAL A 13 -72.66 -6.12 15.50
C VAL A 13 -72.11 -7.14 14.49
N GLY A 14 -71.57 -8.31 14.88
CA GLY A 14 -71.53 -8.94 16.19
C GLY A 14 -70.74 -10.27 16.24
N ASP A 15 -70.71 -10.78 17.46
CA ASP A 15 -70.04 -11.95 18.05
C ASP A 15 -70.52 -13.34 17.55
N HIS A 16 -69.62 -14.33 17.43
CA HIS A 16 -69.52 -15.52 18.33
C HIS A 16 -68.77 -16.77 17.77
N GLN A 17 -67.82 -17.23 18.60
CA GLN A 17 -67.45 -18.62 19.00
C GLN A 17 -66.63 -19.61 18.11
N LYS A 18 -65.38 -19.84 18.62
CA LYS A 18 -64.63 -21.10 18.91
C LYS A 18 -64.25 -22.10 17.80
N SER A 19 -62.93 -22.25 17.58
CA SER A 19 -62.16 -23.49 17.87
C SER A 19 -60.64 -23.26 17.70
N GLU A 20 -59.85 -23.86 18.59
CA GLU A 20 -58.38 -23.82 18.69
C GLU A 20 -57.67 -24.55 17.54
N GLU A 21 -56.49 -24.05 17.09
CA GLU A 21 -55.25 -24.84 17.04
C GLU A 21 -54.00 -23.95 16.81
N LYS A 22 -52.90 -24.37 17.43
CA LYS A 22 -51.65 -23.62 17.67
C LYS A 22 -50.71 -23.58 16.45
N GLY A 23 -49.96 -22.49 16.32
CA GLY A 23 -48.76 -22.42 15.48
C GLY A 23 -48.05 -21.07 15.55
N VAL A 24 -47.16 -20.90 16.53
CA VAL A 24 -46.30 -19.71 16.69
C VAL A 24 -45.07 -19.83 15.79
N SER A 25 -44.81 -18.81 14.98
CA SER A 25 -43.44 -18.40 14.61
C SER A 25 -43.44 -16.90 14.31
N SER A 26 -43.16 -16.09 15.34
CA SER A 26 -42.88 -14.67 15.19
C SER A 26 -41.41 -14.49 14.79
N HIS A 27 -41.15 -14.21 13.52
CA HIS A 27 -39.88 -13.63 13.11
C HIS A 27 -39.82 -12.18 13.64
N HIS A 28 -38.98 -11.95 14.64
CA HIS A 28 -38.54 -10.60 14.99
C HIS A 28 -37.53 -10.14 13.94
N GLU A 29 -37.97 -9.33 12.97
CA GLU A 29 -37.09 -8.40 12.28
C GLU A 29 -36.65 -7.33 13.29
N ARG A 30 -35.35 -7.24 13.56
CA ARG A 30 -34.75 -6.13 14.32
C ARG A 30 -34.47 -4.97 13.37
N PRO A 31 -34.48 -3.70 13.84
CA PRO A 31 -34.21 -2.56 13.00
C PRO A 31 -32.76 -2.63 12.50
N MET A 32 -32.57 -2.54 11.19
CA MET A 32 -31.25 -2.25 10.60
C MET A 32 -30.80 -0.87 11.08
N LEU A 33 -29.59 -0.78 11.61
CA LEU A 33 -28.92 0.50 11.88
C LEU A 33 -28.69 1.23 10.55
N SER A 34 -28.74 2.57 10.57
CA SER A 34 -28.45 3.36 9.37
C SER A 34 -26.96 3.27 9.01
N VAL A 35 -26.62 3.41 7.71
CA VAL A 35 -25.21 3.42 7.23
C VAL A 35 -24.37 4.49 7.96
N GLU A 36 -25.00 5.58 8.38
CA GLU A 36 -24.38 6.64 9.19
C GLU A 36 -24.03 6.18 10.62
N GLU A 37 -24.84 5.32 11.24
CA GLU A 37 -24.59 4.75 12.57
C GLU A 37 -23.53 3.65 12.55
N GLU A 38 -23.52 2.79 11.51
CA GLU A 38 -22.48 1.77 11.32
C GLU A 38 -21.11 2.41 11.00
N GLY A 39 -21.12 3.46 10.17
CA GLY A 39 -19.93 4.23 9.80
C GLY A 39 -19.42 5.16 10.90
N ASN A 40 -20.27 5.57 11.86
CA ASN A 40 -19.85 6.39 13.00
C ASN A 40 -19.07 5.62 14.06
N VAL A 41 -19.01 4.29 13.99
CA VAL A 41 -18.23 3.46 14.92
C VAL A 41 -16.76 3.86 14.93
N PHE A 42 -16.22 4.52 13.90
CA PHE A 42 -14.84 5.01 13.87
C PHE A 42 -14.71 6.55 13.76
N SER A 43 -15.80 7.31 13.77
CA SER A 43 -15.72 8.79 13.71
C SER A 43 -15.12 9.39 14.98
N LEU A 44 -15.24 8.68 16.11
CA LEU A 44 -14.65 9.06 17.40
C LEU A 44 -13.15 8.68 17.56
N TYR A 45 -12.51 8.06 16.55
CA TYR A 45 -11.26 7.29 16.74
C TYR A 45 -10.00 8.00 16.26
N SER A 46 -10.13 8.91 15.30
CA SER A 46 -9.02 9.79 14.91
C SER A 46 -8.57 10.69 16.04
N ASP A 47 -9.52 11.09 16.90
CA ASP A 47 -9.27 12.03 17.98
C ASP A 47 -8.43 11.37 19.10
N PHE A 48 -8.36 10.03 19.08
CA PHE A 48 -7.53 9.23 19.98
C PHE A 48 -6.08 9.04 19.53
N LEU A 49 -5.78 9.23 18.24
CA LEU A 49 -4.39 9.39 17.78
C LEU A 49 -3.83 10.77 18.14
N THR A 50 -4.69 11.71 18.53
CA THR A 50 -4.34 13.05 19.05
C THR A 50 -4.45 13.19 20.58
N THR A 51 -4.92 12.18 21.32
CA THR A 51 -4.94 12.17 22.80
C THR A 51 -3.84 11.27 23.40
N PRO A 52 -3.48 11.40 24.71
CA PRO A 52 -2.21 10.95 25.29
C PRO A 52 -1.89 9.43 25.25
N GLY A 53 -2.72 8.59 24.63
CA GLY A 53 -2.47 7.15 24.48
C GLY A 53 -1.27 6.83 23.58
N PHE A 54 -0.98 7.67 22.58
CA PHE A 54 0.22 7.56 21.74
C PHE A 54 1.47 8.16 22.38
N GLU A 55 1.31 9.14 23.30
CA GLU A 55 2.43 9.59 24.13
C GLU A 55 2.95 8.47 25.03
N GLY A 56 2.12 7.51 25.44
CA GLY A 56 2.56 6.33 26.19
C GLY A 56 3.55 5.48 25.39
N VAL A 57 3.26 5.20 24.11
CA VAL A 57 4.16 4.46 23.21
C VAL A 57 5.42 5.28 22.93
N SER A 58 5.28 6.58 22.65
CA SER A 58 6.38 7.51 22.37
C SER A 58 7.29 7.75 23.60
N LYS A 59 6.74 7.97 24.80
CA LYS A 59 7.50 8.21 26.05
C LYS A 59 8.19 6.94 26.55
N PHE A 60 7.56 5.77 26.39
CA PHE A 60 8.15 4.49 26.75
C PHE A 60 9.35 4.16 25.86
N HIS A 61 9.29 4.50 24.56
CA HIS A 61 10.40 4.29 23.62
C HIS A 61 11.48 5.38 23.71
N GLN A 62 11.12 6.65 23.97
CA GLN A 62 12.10 7.73 24.24
C GLN A 62 12.94 7.48 25.50
N GLN A 63 12.36 6.91 26.56
CA GLN A 63 13.11 6.57 27.78
C GLN A 63 14.19 5.51 27.54
N GLN A 64 14.08 4.68 26.49
CA GLN A 64 15.09 3.67 26.15
C GLN A 64 16.09 4.16 25.09
N SER A 65 15.68 4.99 24.12
CA SER A 65 16.60 5.60 23.15
C SER A 65 17.68 6.47 23.82
N ASN A 66 17.36 7.08 24.97
CA ASN A 66 18.33 7.84 25.77
C ASN A 66 19.35 6.97 26.54
N ARG A 67 19.27 5.63 26.48
CA ARG A 67 20.25 4.72 27.09
C ARG A 67 21.33 4.21 26.12
N SER A 68 21.21 4.47 24.82
CA SER A 68 22.26 4.19 23.84
C SER A 68 22.76 5.51 23.24
N SER A 69 23.46 6.29 24.07
CA SER A 69 24.20 7.47 23.59
C SER A 69 25.29 7.02 22.63
N PHE A 70 25.26 7.60 21.43
CA PHE A 70 26.39 7.79 20.54
C PHE A 70 27.61 8.23 21.35
N ASP A 71 28.65 7.41 21.38
CA ASP A 71 30.02 7.89 21.49
C ASP A 71 31.03 6.75 21.26
N LYS A 72 32.01 7.04 20.41
CA LYS A 72 33.27 6.30 20.17
C LYS A 72 33.13 5.04 19.28
N TYR A 73 34.06 4.62 18.41
CA TYR A 73 35.52 4.73 18.42
C TYR A 73 36.13 4.64 17.01
N SER A 74 37.26 5.34 16.86
CA SER A 74 38.25 5.24 15.77
C SER A 74 39.09 3.96 15.80
N GLY A 75 39.35 3.39 14.61
CA GLY A 75 40.64 2.81 14.21
C GLY A 75 40.98 1.37 14.65
N SER A 76 41.26 0.51 13.66
CA SER A 76 42.52 -0.26 13.53
C SER A 76 42.33 -1.50 12.66
N CYS A 77 43.30 -1.71 11.77
CA CYS A 77 43.37 -2.67 10.70
C CYS A 77 44.07 -3.96 11.16
N VAL A 78 43.52 -5.15 10.92
CA VAL A 78 44.27 -6.43 10.89
C VAL A 78 43.66 -7.38 9.85
N LYS A 79 44.55 -8.00 9.04
CA LYS A 79 44.28 -8.92 7.92
C LYS A 79 44.16 -10.40 8.33
N THR A 80 43.58 -11.20 7.41
CA THR A 80 43.82 -12.62 7.01
C THR A 80 42.77 -13.68 7.41
N PRO A 81 42.70 -14.86 6.76
CA PRO A 81 42.90 -15.21 5.33
C PRO A 81 41.77 -16.07 4.72
N ALA A 82 41.87 -16.26 3.40
CA ALA A 82 40.97 -16.98 2.49
C ALA A 82 40.77 -18.47 2.76
N GLN A 83 39.58 -19.02 2.43
CA GLN A 83 39.40 -20.42 2.04
C GLN A 83 38.29 -20.64 1.00
N HIS A 84 38.74 -21.21 -0.13
CA HIS A 84 38.12 -22.23 -1.01
C HIS A 84 36.72 -22.03 -1.62
N VAL A 85 36.77 -21.59 -2.88
CA VAL A 85 35.77 -21.79 -3.94
C VAL A 85 35.71 -23.27 -4.32
N LEU A 86 34.51 -23.86 -4.33
CA LEU A 86 34.24 -25.10 -5.06
C LEU A 86 33.37 -24.80 -6.28
N HIS A 87 33.94 -25.17 -7.42
CA HIS A 87 33.44 -25.04 -8.77
C HIS A 87 32.40 -26.14 -9.03
N ILE A 88 31.19 -25.79 -9.45
CA ILE A 88 30.32 -26.72 -10.17
C ILE A 88 29.85 -26.01 -11.44
N LYS A 89 30.32 -26.54 -12.56
CA LYS A 89 30.04 -26.15 -13.93
C LYS A 89 28.87 -26.99 -14.47
N GLU A 90 28.15 -26.36 -15.40
CA GLU A 90 27.33 -26.93 -16.48
C GLU A 90 25.96 -27.51 -16.04
N LEU A 91 24.84 -27.16 -16.69
CA LEU A 91 24.61 -27.13 -18.13
C LEU A 91 23.69 -25.98 -18.56
N GLU A 92 24.19 -25.17 -19.50
CA GLU A 92 23.40 -24.33 -20.39
C GLU A 92 22.78 -25.20 -21.49
N ASN A 93 21.51 -24.95 -21.82
CA ASN A 93 20.98 -25.31 -23.13
C ASN A 93 20.33 -24.08 -23.75
N VAL A 94 21.06 -23.55 -24.71
CA VAL A 94 20.79 -22.35 -25.50
C VAL A 94 19.63 -22.60 -26.45
N SER A 95 18.57 -21.81 -26.34
CA SER A 95 17.62 -21.55 -27.42
C SER A 95 17.85 -20.11 -27.88
N LYS A 96 18.38 -19.94 -29.10
CA LYS A 96 18.61 -18.61 -29.71
C LYS A 96 17.27 -17.89 -29.93
N PRO A 97 17.13 -16.58 -29.61
CA PRO A 97 16.07 -15.77 -30.17
C PRO A 97 16.50 -15.24 -31.54
N SER A 98 15.61 -15.43 -32.52
CA SER A 98 15.66 -14.86 -33.86
C SER A 98 15.65 -13.33 -33.81
N GLU A 99 16.46 -12.72 -34.69
CA GLU A 99 16.52 -11.29 -34.98
C GLU A 99 15.14 -10.74 -35.40
N GLY A 100 14.75 -9.61 -34.81
CA GLY A 100 13.52 -8.90 -35.16
C GLY A 100 12.90 -8.13 -33.99
N LEU A 101 13.67 -7.30 -33.27
CA LEU A 101 13.10 -6.37 -32.28
C LEU A 101 12.74 -5.06 -32.98
N THR A 102 11.49 -4.95 -33.42
CA THR A 102 10.84 -3.65 -33.63
C THR A 102 10.72 -2.94 -32.29
N ASN A 103 11.30 -1.75 -32.17
CA ASN A 103 11.16 -0.83 -31.03
C ASN A 103 9.69 -0.41 -30.88
N MET A 104 8.90 -1.19 -30.15
CA MET A 104 7.63 -0.76 -29.59
C MET A 104 7.93 -0.03 -28.28
N ALA A 105 7.39 1.18 -28.11
CA ALA A 105 7.42 1.85 -26.82
C ALA A 105 6.84 0.90 -25.76
N PRO A 106 7.47 0.72 -24.58
CA PRO A 106 6.95 -0.17 -23.55
C PRO A 106 5.48 0.13 -23.25
N VAL A 107 4.65 -0.90 -23.04
CA VAL A 107 3.20 -0.76 -22.77
C VAL A 107 2.90 0.20 -21.61
N SER A 108 3.82 0.29 -20.63
CA SER A 108 3.77 1.29 -19.54
C SER A 108 3.78 2.74 -20.05
N LEU A 109 4.42 3.02 -21.18
CA LEU A 109 4.43 4.32 -21.85
C LEU A 109 3.12 4.60 -22.61
N GLU A 110 2.36 3.59 -23.06
CA GLU A 110 1.05 3.83 -23.72
C GLU A 110 0.01 4.42 -22.74
N ARG A 111 0.15 4.17 -21.43
CA ARG A 111 -0.64 4.82 -20.37
C ARG A 111 -0.46 6.36 -20.36
N LEU A 112 0.62 6.87 -20.96
CA LEU A 112 0.92 8.30 -21.08
C LEU A 112 0.07 9.04 -22.12
N ASN A 113 -0.62 8.34 -23.03
CA ASN A 113 -1.49 8.99 -24.02
C ASN A 113 -2.72 9.67 -23.40
N SER A 114 -3.10 9.29 -22.18
CA SER A 114 -4.17 9.95 -21.41
C SER A 114 -3.80 11.38 -20.93
N SER A 115 -2.50 11.69 -20.91
CA SER A 115 -1.94 12.96 -20.38
C SER A 115 -2.17 14.13 -21.32
N GLU A 116 -2.26 13.88 -22.63
CA GLU A 116 -2.49 14.92 -23.63
C GLU A 116 -3.85 15.59 -23.40
N ASN A 117 -4.87 14.81 -22.99
CA ASN A 117 -6.21 15.32 -22.68
C ASN A 117 -6.24 16.14 -21.38
N ARG A 118 -5.51 15.73 -20.33
CA ARG A 118 -5.42 16.50 -19.08
C ARG A 118 -4.61 17.78 -19.25
N PHE A 119 -3.53 17.72 -20.04
CA PHE A 119 -2.72 18.88 -20.40
C PHE A 119 -3.53 19.85 -21.30
N ARG A 120 -4.32 19.35 -22.25
CA ARG A 120 -5.31 20.16 -22.98
C ARG A 120 -6.38 20.77 -22.07
N MET A 121 -6.86 20.07 -21.04
CA MET A 121 -7.79 20.63 -20.06
C MET A 121 -7.15 21.71 -19.17
N LEU A 122 -5.89 21.54 -18.78
CA LEU A 122 -5.10 22.59 -18.11
C LEU A 122 -4.91 23.80 -19.04
N LYS A 123 -4.63 23.57 -20.32
CA LYS A 123 -4.58 24.61 -21.36
C LYS A 123 -5.92 25.34 -21.54
N GLN A 124 -7.04 24.61 -21.45
CA GLN A 124 -8.39 25.19 -21.54
C GLN A 124 -8.74 26.01 -20.29
N LYS A 125 -8.33 25.58 -19.09
CA LYS A 125 -8.42 26.40 -17.86
C LYS A 125 -7.52 27.65 -17.93
N GLN A 126 -6.34 27.55 -18.55
CA GLN A 126 -5.43 28.68 -18.76
C GLN A 126 -6.00 29.73 -19.74
N LEU A 127 -6.66 29.30 -20.83
CA LEU A 127 -7.32 30.20 -21.79
C LEU A 127 -8.55 30.91 -21.22
N VAL A 128 -9.25 30.30 -20.26
CA VAL A 128 -10.41 30.92 -19.58
C VAL A 128 -9.94 31.98 -18.58
N ASN A 129 -8.77 31.80 -17.94
CA ASN A 129 -8.20 32.78 -17.01
C ASN A 129 -7.42 33.92 -17.68
N SER A 130 -7.12 33.85 -18.98
CA SER A 130 -6.34 34.87 -19.70
C SER A 130 -7.16 36.05 -20.23
N TYR A 131 -8.47 36.10 -19.95
CA TYR A 131 -9.34 37.23 -20.34
C TYR A 131 -9.60 38.22 -19.19
N ASP A 132 -8.95 38.05 -18.04
CA ASP A 132 -9.08 38.97 -16.91
C ASP A 132 -7.70 39.54 -16.54
N GLU A 133 -7.32 40.64 -17.20
CA GLU A 133 -6.02 41.31 -17.07
C GLU A 133 -5.79 42.00 -15.71
N THR A 134 -6.54 41.65 -14.66
CA THR A 134 -6.38 42.24 -13.32
C THR A 134 -6.24 41.25 -12.16
N ALA A 135 -6.10 39.94 -12.43
CA ALA A 135 -5.85 38.95 -11.39
C ALA A 135 -4.34 38.62 -11.25
N ASP A 136 -3.81 38.88 -10.06
CA ASP A 136 -2.54 38.35 -9.53
C ASP A 136 -2.44 36.82 -9.83
N PRO A 137 -1.29 36.22 -10.23
CA PRO A 137 -1.20 34.79 -10.60
C PRO A 137 -1.21 33.86 -9.37
N VAL A 138 -2.00 34.20 -8.36
CA VAL A 138 -2.22 33.47 -7.12
C VAL A 138 -3.33 32.44 -7.37
N GLY A 139 -2.97 31.25 -7.85
CA GLY A 139 -3.97 30.19 -7.98
C GLY A 139 -3.60 28.97 -8.82
N ARG A 140 -2.41 28.95 -9.44
CA ARG A 140 -1.96 27.74 -10.14
C ARG A 140 -1.37 26.74 -9.15
N GLU A 141 -2.01 25.59 -9.03
CA GLU A 141 -1.44 24.43 -8.34
C GLU A 141 -0.25 23.89 -9.15
N ARG A 142 0.91 23.74 -8.50
CA ARG A 142 2.12 23.16 -9.08
C ARG A 142 1.84 21.72 -9.51
N LEU A 143 2.44 21.29 -10.62
CA LEU A 143 2.41 19.87 -11.01
C LEU A 143 2.92 18.98 -9.86
N SER A 144 2.21 17.89 -9.60
CA SER A 144 2.72 16.83 -8.73
C SER A 144 3.96 16.18 -9.34
N THR A 145 4.75 15.55 -8.48
CA THR A 145 5.97 14.82 -8.90
C THR A 145 5.66 13.77 -9.97
N GLU A 146 4.53 13.07 -9.84
CA GLU A 146 4.08 12.10 -10.82
C GLU A 146 3.66 12.74 -12.15
N GLU A 147 2.97 13.88 -12.11
CA GLU A 147 2.60 14.62 -13.32
C GLU A 147 3.82 15.16 -14.07
N VAL A 148 4.87 15.59 -13.35
CA VAL A 148 6.16 15.95 -13.95
C VAL A 148 6.75 14.76 -14.72
N VAL A 149 6.83 13.58 -14.08
CA VAL A 149 7.31 12.36 -14.73
C VAL A 149 6.45 11.98 -15.93
N ARG A 150 5.13 12.15 -15.83
CA ARG A 150 4.18 11.91 -16.90
C ARG A 150 4.42 12.83 -18.11
N VAL A 151 4.63 14.12 -17.88
CA VAL A 151 4.98 15.09 -18.94
C VAL A 151 6.33 14.74 -19.56
N ALA A 152 7.34 14.41 -18.75
CA ALA A 152 8.65 13.98 -19.22
C ALA A 152 8.58 12.70 -20.09
N GLY A 153 7.74 11.74 -19.69
CA GLY A 153 7.47 10.51 -20.43
C GLY A 153 6.79 10.77 -21.77
N ALA A 154 5.76 11.62 -21.80
CA ALA A 154 5.10 12.00 -23.05
C ALA A 154 6.08 12.65 -24.04
N ARG A 155 6.96 13.54 -23.54
CA ARG A 155 8.05 14.11 -24.35
C ARG A 155 9.02 13.05 -24.85
N TYR A 156 9.39 12.12 -23.98
CA TYR A 156 10.30 11.04 -24.33
C TYR A 156 9.77 10.21 -25.52
N ILE A 157 8.48 9.88 -25.56
CA ILE A 157 7.86 9.17 -26.69
C ILE A 157 7.87 10.05 -27.95
N GLN A 158 7.43 11.31 -27.86
CA GLN A 158 7.35 12.22 -29.01
C GLN A 158 8.70 12.38 -29.73
N PHE A 159 9.80 12.48 -28.98
CA PHE A 159 11.15 12.57 -29.56
C PHE A 159 11.74 11.21 -29.95
N ALA A 160 11.22 10.09 -29.42
CA ALA A 160 11.59 8.76 -29.88
C ALA A 160 11.06 8.49 -31.30
N ASP A 161 9.82 8.87 -31.58
CA ASP A 161 9.18 8.68 -32.90
C ASP A 161 9.80 9.55 -34.00
N GLN A 162 10.25 10.76 -33.65
CA GLN A 162 10.92 11.68 -34.59
C GLN A 162 12.30 11.19 -35.06
N ARG A 163 12.89 10.15 -34.44
CA ARG A 163 14.13 9.52 -34.91
C ARG A 163 13.95 8.70 -36.20
N HIS A 164 12.71 8.56 -36.71
CA HIS A 164 12.38 7.83 -37.94
C HIS A 164 11.88 8.70 -39.09
N SER A 165 11.75 10.02 -38.92
CA SER A 165 11.26 10.93 -39.95
C SER A 165 12.38 11.83 -40.49
N ASP A 166 12.70 11.70 -41.79
CA ASP A 166 13.79 12.37 -42.53
C ASP A 166 13.67 13.90 -42.70
N PHE A 167 13.01 14.62 -41.79
CA PHE A 167 12.88 16.07 -41.85
C PHE A 167 13.44 16.76 -40.59
N PRO A 168 14.55 17.53 -40.70
CA PRO A 168 15.09 18.27 -39.58
C PRO A 168 14.23 19.51 -39.35
N THR A 169 13.17 19.38 -38.56
CA THR A 169 12.46 20.55 -38.07
C THR A 169 13.30 21.16 -36.96
N ILE A 170 13.87 22.34 -37.20
CA ILE A 170 14.49 23.19 -36.18
C ILE A 170 13.35 23.70 -35.28
N GLN A 171 12.84 22.85 -34.40
CA GLN A 171 12.09 23.26 -33.23
C GLN A 171 13.07 23.17 -32.06
N HIS A 172 13.19 24.27 -31.30
CA HIS A 172 13.88 24.26 -30.01
C HIS A 172 13.46 23.01 -29.23
N PRO A 173 14.36 22.25 -28.57
CA PRO A 173 14.02 20.98 -27.92
C PRO A 173 12.91 21.07 -26.85
N PHE A 174 12.51 22.31 -26.53
CA PHE A 174 11.59 22.70 -25.47
C PHE A 174 10.37 23.50 -26.00
N GLY A 175 10.21 23.67 -27.32
CA GLY A 175 9.45 24.78 -27.91
C GLY A 175 7.91 24.77 -27.84
N TYR A 176 7.24 23.64 -27.62
CA TYR A 176 5.76 23.59 -27.60
C TYR A 176 5.14 22.72 -26.48
N ALA A 177 5.87 21.72 -25.96
CA ALA A 177 5.38 20.80 -24.92
C ALA A 177 5.50 21.36 -23.48
N LEU A 178 6.27 22.45 -23.30
CA LEU A 178 6.50 23.12 -22.02
C LEU A 178 5.84 24.51 -21.97
N GLU A 179 5.10 24.88 -23.02
CA GLU A 179 4.34 26.12 -23.02
C GLU A 179 3.36 26.13 -21.86
N GLY A 180 3.45 27.16 -21.02
CA GLY A 180 2.62 27.28 -19.83
C GLY A 180 3.12 26.47 -18.64
N LEU A 181 4.37 26.00 -18.58
CA LEU A 181 5.02 25.58 -17.33
C LEU A 181 5.82 26.73 -16.71
N SER A 182 5.99 26.72 -15.38
CA SER A 182 6.96 27.61 -14.74
C SER A 182 8.39 27.22 -15.11
N GLU A 183 9.37 28.11 -14.90
CA GLU A 183 10.77 27.75 -15.11
C GLU A 183 11.21 26.59 -14.21
N GLU A 184 10.67 26.51 -12.99
CA GLU A 184 10.96 25.41 -12.08
C GLU A 184 10.37 24.09 -12.57
N GLU A 185 9.10 24.09 -12.97
CA GLU A 185 8.43 22.90 -13.54
C GLU A 185 9.12 22.45 -14.84
N THR A 186 9.63 23.40 -15.63
CA THR A 186 10.41 23.08 -16.83
C THR A 186 11.69 22.34 -16.47
N ARG A 187 12.46 22.81 -15.48
CA ARG A 187 13.66 22.13 -14.99
C ARG A 187 13.34 20.75 -14.41
N ASP A 188 12.26 20.64 -13.64
CA ASP A 188 11.79 19.37 -13.07
C ASP A 188 11.50 18.33 -14.19
N VAL A 189 10.79 18.75 -15.25
CA VAL A 189 10.51 17.89 -16.41
C VAL A 189 11.79 17.49 -17.15
N GLU A 190 12.76 18.40 -17.27
CA GLU A 190 14.05 18.08 -17.89
C GLU A 190 14.83 17.02 -17.13
N ILE A 191 14.88 17.12 -15.80
CA ILE A 191 15.53 16.12 -14.94
C ILE A 191 14.89 14.75 -15.15
N ALA A 192 13.56 14.66 -15.05
CA ALA A 192 12.83 13.41 -15.26
C ALA A 192 13.05 12.84 -16.67
N HIS A 193 13.14 13.69 -17.70
CA HIS A 193 13.39 13.27 -19.08
C HIS A 193 14.81 12.71 -19.27
N VAL A 194 15.82 13.36 -18.69
CA VAL A 194 17.21 12.87 -18.72
C VAL A 194 17.31 11.52 -18.00
N LEU A 195 16.61 11.38 -16.87
CA LEU A 195 16.57 10.14 -16.09
C LEU A 195 15.90 8.98 -16.87
N LEU A 196 14.76 9.21 -17.50
CA LEU A 196 14.09 8.23 -18.37
C LEU A 196 15.02 7.80 -19.52
N SER A 197 15.71 8.76 -20.13
CA SER A 197 16.69 8.49 -21.19
C SER A 197 17.85 7.66 -20.67
N ALA A 198 18.37 7.94 -19.48
CA ALA A 198 19.44 7.16 -18.87
C ALA A 198 19.01 5.71 -18.63
N ALA A 199 17.80 5.49 -18.12
CA ALA A 199 17.24 4.15 -17.90
C ALA A 199 17.10 3.35 -19.21
N GLU A 200 16.66 3.98 -20.31
CA GLU A 200 16.66 3.34 -21.64
C GLU A 200 18.06 2.90 -22.03
N LYS A 201 19.07 3.78 -21.87
CA LYS A 201 20.47 3.45 -22.19
C LYS A 201 21.01 2.30 -21.34
N VAL A 202 20.66 2.23 -20.05
CA VAL A 202 21.00 1.08 -19.21
C VAL A 202 20.31 -0.20 -19.72
N GLY A 203 19.01 -0.13 -20.01
CA GLY A 203 18.25 -1.27 -20.54
C GLY A 203 18.80 -1.81 -21.86
N ASN A 204 19.31 -0.92 -22.72
CA ASN A 204 19.92 -1.25 -24.01
C ASN A 204 21.43 -1.55 -23.93
N GLN A 205 22.00 -1.71 -22.73
CA GLN A 205 23.42 -1.99 -22.51
C GLN A 205 24.37 -0.91 -23.09
N GLN A 206 23.87 0.32 -23.25
CA GLN A 206 24.62 1.50 -23.70
C GLN A 206 25.21 2.25 -22.50
N LEU A 207 26.03 1.57 -21.70
CA LEU A 207 26.43 2.01 -20.35
C LEU A 207 27.22 3.33 -20.33
N ASP A 208 28.10 3.58 -21.31
CA ASP A 208 28.83 4.87 -21.38
C ASP A 208 27.89 6.06 -21.63
N SER A 209 26.87 5.86 -22.48
CA SER A 209 25.86 6.88 -22.73
C SER A 209 24.97 7.09 -21.51
N ALA A 210 24.59 6.00 -20.82
CA ALA A 210 23.88 6.08 -19.56
C ALA A 210 24.68 6.89 -18.52
N CYS A 211 25.97 6.59 -18.35
CA CYS A 211 26.84 7.29 -17.40
C CYS A 211 26.88 8.80 -17.63
N ARG A 212 26.97 9.25 -18.90
CA ARG A 212 26.95 10.68 -19.26
C ARG A 212 25.62 11.34 -18.91
N LEU A 213 24.49 10.66 -19.18
CA LEU A 213 23.16 11.16 -18.84
C LEU A 213 22.96 11.24 -17.32
N LEU A 214 23.40 10.23 -16.57
CA LEU A 214 23.35 10.24 -15.11
C LEU A 214 24.19 11.37 -14.51
N SER A 215 25.40 11.61 -15.02
CA SER A 215 26.21 12.75 -14.57
C SER A 215 25.54 14.10 -14.87
N ARG A 216 24.80 14.21 -15.98
CA ARG A 216 23.97 15.39 -16.23
C ARG A 216 22.80 15.50 -15.25
N CYS A 217 22.13 14.39 -14.94
CA CYS A 217 21.05 14.35 -13.95
C CYS A 217 21.53 14.82 -12.57
N GLU A 218 22.66 14.30 -12.10
CA GLU A 218 23.29 14.65 -10.82
C GLU A 218 23.68 16.13 -10.74
N LEU A 219 24.11 16.74 -11.85
CA LEU A 219 24.42 18.18 -11.91
C LEU A 219 23.16 19.06 -11.85
N MET A 220 22.00 18.55 -12.27
CA MET A 220 20.73 19.29 -12.30
C MET A 220 19.93 19.11 -11.01
N ALA A 221 20.01 17.93 -10.40
CA ALA A 221 19.21 17.56 -9.24
C ALA A 221 19.83 18.04 -7.91
N CYS A 222 18.98 18.31 -6.93
CA CYS A 222 19.35 18.86 -5.63
C CYS A 222 18.31 18.45 -4.59
N GLU A 223 18.73 17.63 -3.63
CA GLU A 223 17.82 16.96 -2.68
C GLU A 223 17.02 17.92 -1.80
N LYS A 224 17.49 19.16 -1.65
CA LYS A 224 16.87 20.16 -0.77
C LYS A 224 15.71 20.92 -1.44
N VAL A 225 15.52 20.77 -2.75
CA VAL A 225 14.60 21.63 -3.51
C VAL A 225 13.16 21.15 -3.40
N ASN A 226 12.85 20.00 -4.00
CA ASN A 226 11.49 19.52 -4.17
C ASN A 226 11.50 17.98 -4.31
N PRO A 227 10.33 17.31 -4.24
CA PRO A 227 10.26 15.85 -4.35
C PRO A 227 10.74 15.30 -5.71
N VAL A 228 10.62 16.03 -6.83
CA VAL A 228 11.14 15.60 -8.15
C VAL A 228 12.65 15.40 -8.09
N HIS A 229 13.38 16.36 -7.52
CA HIS A 229 14.82 16.28 -7.39
C HIS A 229 15.25 15.12 -6.48
N ARG A 230 14.53 14.87 -5.37
CA ARG A 230 14.84 13.76 -4.45
C ARG A 230 14.60 12.39 -5.09
N VAL A 231 13.47 12.22 -5.79
CA VAL A 231 13.20 10.99 -6.56
C VAL A 231 14.25 10.81 -7.64
N ALA A 232 14.58 11.85 -8.40
CA ALA A 232 15.56 11.76 -9.47
C ALA A 232 16.94 11.31 -8.95
N ASN A 233 17.37 11.81 -7.79
CA ASN A 233 18.61 11.39 -7.15
C ASN A 233 18.58 9.93 -6.73
N CYS A 234 17.53 9.48 -6.04
CA CYS A 234 17.37 8.08 -5.64
C CYS A 234 17.46 7.13 -6.85
N PHE A 235 16.78 7.47 -7.95
CA PHE A 235 16.81 6.64 -9.16
C PHE A 235 18.15 6.73 -9.90
N ALA A 236 18.77 7.91 -9.98
CA ALA A 236 20.09 8.07 -10.59
C ALA A 236 21.16 7.25 -9.85
N GLU A 237 21.14 7.28 -8.52
CA GLU A 237 22.06 6.50 -7.67
C GLU A 237 21.85 4.98 -7.87
N ALA A 238 20.59 4.52 -7.87
CA ALA A 238 20.29 3.11 -8.14
C ALA A 238 20.72 2.68 -9.55
N LEU A 239 20.55 3.53 -10.58
CA LEU A 239 21.04 3.26 -11.92
C LEU A 239 22.57 3.20 -11.97
N ARG A 240 23.26 4.07 -11.24
CA ARG A 240 24.73 4.06 -11.13
C ARG A 240 25.21 2.75 -10.52
N GLU A 241 24.61 2.34 -9.40
CA GLU A 241 24.90 1.06 -8.76
C GLU A 241 24.70 -0.11 -9.72
N LYS A 242 23.60 -0.12 -10.49
CA LYS A 242 23.36 -1.16 -11.49
C LYS A 242 24.48 -1.22 -12.53
N ILE A 243 24.89 -0.07 -13.07
CA ILE A 243 26.01 0.01 -14.04
C ILE A 243 27.31 -0.49 -13.40
N ASP A 244 27.58 -0.10 -12.16
CA ASP A 244 28.79 -0.52 -11.46
C ASP A 244 28.81 -2.03 -11.21
N LYS A 245 27.66 -2.66 -10.92
CA LYS A 245 27.55 -4.12 -10.80
C LYS A 245 27.80 -4.82 -12.13
N GLU A 246 27.18 -4.33 -13.21
CA GLU A 246 27.34 -4.91 -14.56
C GLU A 246 28.77 -4.76 -15.08
N THR A 247 29.48 -3.70 -14.70
CA THR A 247 30.86 -3.43 -15.11
C THR A 247 31.92 -3.99 -14.15
N GLY A 248 31.51 -4.66 -13.07
CA GLY A 248 32.40 -5.20 -12.04
C GLY A 248 33.13 -4.13 -11.22
N LYS A 249 32.66 -2.88 -11.24
CA LYS A 249 33.18 -1.75 -10.46
C LYS A 249 32.52 -1.61 -9.10
N PHE A 250 31.39 -2.29 -8.90
CA PHE A 250 30.67 -2.25 -7.63
C PHE A 250 31.56 -2.80 -6.51
N LYS A 251 31.87 -1.93 -5.56
CA LYS A 251 32.44 -2.35 -4.29
C LYS A 251 31.28 -2.62 -3.38
N GLU A 252 31.12 -3.87 -2.97
CA GLU A 252 30.18 -4.24 -1.93
C GLU A 252 30.66 -3.61 -0.61
N GLU A 253 30.31 -2.35 -0.40
CA GLU A 253 30.31 -1.76 0.92
C GLU A 253 29.20 -2.48 1.66
N ARG A 254 29.57 -3.38 2.59
CA ARG A 254 28.61 -3.99 3.51
C ARG A 254 27.83 -2.83 4.12
N PRO A 255 26.52 -2.71 3.86
CA PRO A 255 25.74 -1.75 4.60
C PRO A 255 25.96 -2.05 6.09
N GLU A 256 26.18 -1.02 6.90
CA GLU A 256 25.91 -1.16 8.33
C GLU A 256 24.55 -1.84 8.46
N ILE A 257 24.47 -2.87 9.30
CA ILE A 257 23.34 -3.80 9.39
C ILE A 257 22.11 -3.01 9.87
N ILE A 258 21.44 -2.34 8.96
CA ILE A 258 20.00 -2.15 9.02
C ILE A 258 19.48 -3.44 8.42
N PRO A 259 18.80 -4.31 9.18
CA PRO A 259 18.28 -5.55 8.61
C PRO A 259 17.44 -5.20 7.38
N GLU A 260 17.91 -5.56 6.18
CA GLU A 260 17.33 -5.17 4.87
C GLU A 260 15.82 -5.41 4.79
N ARG A 261 15.26 -6.29 5.63
CA ARG A 261 13.82 -6.58 5.71
C ARG A 261 13.03 -5.69 6.67
N ASP A 262 13.62 -5.18 7.75
CA ASP A 262 12.89 -4.33 8.71
C ASP A 262 12.51 -2.97 8.10
N VAL A 263 13.27 -2.55 7.08
CA VAL A 263 13.08 -1.30 6.33
C VAL A 263 11.95 -1.42 5.31
N LEU A 264 11.91 -2.52 4.54
CA LEU A 264 11.03 -2.67 3.39
C LEU A 264 9.55 -2.94 3.75
N GLN A 265 9.25 -3.11 5.03
CA GLN A 265 7.99 -3.66 5.48
C GLN A 265 7.00 -2.60 6.00
N GLY A 266 7.36 -1.37 6.32
CA GLY A 266 6.34 -0.38 6.71
C GLY A 266 5.82 -0.60 8.14
N LEU A 267 5.69 0.49 8.89
CA LEU A 267 5.31 0.53 10.31
C LEU A 267 6.23 -0.26 11.26
N SER A 268 7.47 0.21 11.39
CA SER A 268 8.26 -0.04 12.60
C SER A 268 7.71 0.75 13.80
N THR A 269 8.16 0.44 15.02
CA THR A 269 7.95 1.26 16.22
C THR A 269 8.82 2.52 16.23
N ASP A 270 9.65 2.70 15.21
CA ASP A 270 10.45 3.90 14.98
C ASP A 270 9.55 5.13 14.75
N LEU A 271 9.95 6.24 15.37
CA LEU A 271 9.26 7.53 15.34
C LEU A 271 8.93 7.99 13.92
N ALA A 272 9.79 7.74 12.94
CA ALA A 272 9.54 8.12 11.55
C ALA A 272 8.29 7.44 10.98
N PHE A 273 8.08 6.17 11.30
CA PHE A 273 6.89 5.44 10.87
C PHE A 273 5.64 5.89 11.60
N LEU A 274 5.75 6.22 12.89
CA LEU A 274 4.61 6.74 13.65
C LEU A 274 4.16 8.10 13.10
N VAL A 275 5.11 9.01 12.85
CA VAL A 275 4.80 10.32 12.24
C VAL A 275 4.25 10.14 10.83
N CYS A 276 4.83 9.24 10.03
CA CYS A 276 4.28 8.91 8.70
C CYS A 276 2.84 8.39 8.81
N TYR A 277 2.55 7.47 9.73
CA TYR A 277 1.19 6.97 9.94
C TYR A 277 0.21 8.05 10.40
N GLN A 278 0.67 8.98 11.25
CA GLN A 278 -0.15 10.08 11.78
C GLN A 278 -0.42 11.19 10.76
N LYS A 279 0.52 11.42 9.83
CA LYS A 279 0.46 12.53 8.87
C LYS A 279 -0.02 12.08 7.49
N VAL A 280 0.28 10.85 7.08
CA VAL A 280 -0.07 10.33 5.75
C VAL A 280 -1.41 9.60 5.78
N PRO A 281 -2.47 10.14 5.14
CA PRO A 281 -3.85 9.65 5.25
C PRO A 281 -4.06 8.22 4.74
N ILE A 282 -3.35 7.83 3.68
CA ILE A 282 -3.60 6.58 2.94
C ILE A 282 -3.42 5.34 3.83
N ASN A 283 -2.43 5.35 4.72
CA ASN A 283 -2.16 4.21 5.60
C ASN A 283 -3.31 3.99 6.59
N GLN A 284 -3.77 5.06 7.26
CA GLN A 284 -4.89 4.97 8.20
C GLN A 284 -6.19 4.62 7.50
N ALA A 285 -6.48 5.28 6.38
CA ALA A 285 -7.69 4.99 5.61
C ALA A 285 -7.74 3.52 5.20
N THR A 286 -6.63 2.97 4.71
CA THR A 286 -6.55 1.56 4.33
C THR A 286 -6.73 0.62 5.53
N HIS A 287 -6.00 0.85 6.63
CA HIS A 287 -6.05 -0.03 7.80
C HIS A 287 -7.40 -0.02 8.52
N LEU A 288 -7.98 1.18 8.72
CA LEU A 288 -9.28 1.31 9.38
C LEU A 288 -10.42 0.77 8.49
N THR A 289 -10.30 0.90 7.17
CA THR A 289 -11.24 0.25 6.25
C THR A 289 -11.10 -1.26 6.29
N ALA A 290 -9.87 -1.79 6.38
CA ALA A 290 -9.64 -3.22 6.51
C ALA A 290 -10.25 -3.77 7.83
N VAL A 291 -10.09 -3.05 8.93
CA VAL A 291 -10.71 -3.37 10.21
C VAL A 291 -12.24 -3.32 10.11
N GLN A 292 -12.81 -2.30 9.45
CA GLN A 292 -14.26 -2.22 9.18
C GLN A 292 -14.74 -3.43 8.36
N THR A 293 -14.01 -3.84 7.32
CA THR A 293 -14.31 -5.03 6.52
C THR A 293 -14.31 -6.31 7.37
N ILE A 294 -13.38 -6.43 8.33
CA ILE A 294 -13.39 -7.54 9.29
C ILE A 294 -14.65 -7.50 10.14
N PHE A 295 -14.98 -6.34 10.73
CA PHE A 295 -16.13 -6.18 11.63
C PHE A 295 -17.45 -6.60 11.01
N GLU A 296 -17.72 -6.16 9.80
CA GLU A 296 -18.96 -6.51 9.06
C GLU A 296 -19.07 -8.00 8.80
N ASN A 297 -17.94 -8.70 8.70
CA ASN A 297 -17.90 -10.13 8.42
C ASN A 297 -17.86 -11.01 9.68
N VAL A 298 -17.68 -10.42 10.86
CA VAL A 298 -17.57 -11.15 12.14
C VAL A 298 -18.58 -10.66 13.19
N GLU A 299 -19.61 -9.92 12.79
CA GLU A 299 -20.58 -9.32 13.70
C GLU A 299 -21.24 -10.34 14.65
N SER A 300 -21.59 -11.53 14.14
CA SER A 300 -22.21 -12.60 14.93
C SER A 300 -21.22 -13.52 15.65
N VAL A 301 -19.91 -13.29 15.49
CA VAL A 301 -18.85 -14.17 16.01
C VAL A 301 -18.59 -13.87 17.48
N ARG A 302 -18.64 -14.92 18.31
CA ARG A 302 -18.35 -14.80 19.75
C ARG A 302 -16.88 -14.97 20.10
N LYS A 303 -16.13 -15.83 19.41
CA LYS A 303 -14.70 -16.01 19.62
C LYS A 303 -13.99 -15.76 18.31
N LEU A 304 -13.25 -14.66 18.23
CA LEU A 304 -12.55 -14.25 17.04
C LEU A 304 -11.06 -14.51 17.20
N HIS A 305 -10.48 -15.29 16.30
CA HIS A 305 -9.04 -15.51 16.22
C HIS A 305 -8.49 -14.87 14.95
N ILE A 306 -7.74 -13.79 15.12
CA ILE A 306 -7.03 -13.11 14.04
C ILE A 306 -5.63 -13.68 13.93
N ILE A 307 -5.27 -14.16 12.75
CA ILE A 307 -3.91 -14.51 12.39
C ILE A 307 -3.35 -13.34 11.57
N ASP A 308 -2.51 -12.54 12.21
CA ASP A 308 -1.80 -11.44 11.56
C ASP A 308 -0.46 -11.96 11.06
N LEU A 309 -0.30 -11.99 9.73
CA LEU A 309 0.92 -12.50 9.11
C LEU A 309 2.12 -11.56 9.27
N GLU A 310 1.90 -10.31 9.68
CA GLU A 310 2.96 -9.34 9.90
C GLU A 310 2.49 -8.17 10.79
N ILE A 311 2.56 -8.39 12.11
CA ILE A 311 1.96 -7.52 13.15
C ILE A 311 2.39 -6.06 13.11
N ARG A 312 3.60 -5.77 12.59
CA ARG A 312 4.17 -4.41 12.49
C ARG A 312 4.17 -3.66 13.82
N SER A 313 3.26 -2.69 14.00
CA SER A 313 3.07 -1.94 15.25
C SER A 313 1.82 -2.36 16.03
N GLY A 314 0.95 -3.20 15.45
CA GLY A 314 -0.33 -3.62 16.02
C GLY A 314 -1.40 -2.53 16.04
N VAL A 315 -1.19 -1.37 15.41
CA VAL A 315 -2.09 -0.20 15.47
C VAL A 315 -3.50 -0.50 14.95
N GLN A 316 -3.62 -1.35 13.94
CA GLN A 316 -4.91 -1.82 13.41
C GLN A 316 -5.73 -2.56 14.47
N TRP A 317 -5.07 -3.29 15.37
CA TRP A 317 -5.73 -4.02 16.44
C TRP A 317 -6.09 -3.13 17.62
N SER A 318 -5.32 -2.07 17.88
CA SER A 318 -5.75 -1.02 18.81
C SER A 318 -7.06 -0.39 18.35
N ALA A 319 -7.15 0.00 17.08
CA ALA A 319 -8.37 0.56 16.51
C ALA A 319 -9.53 -0.44 16.58
N MET A 320 -9.27 -1.72 16.31
CA MET A 320 -10.27 -2.77 16.44
C MET A 320 -10.76 -2.94 17.89
N MET A 321 -9.87 -3.02 18.87
CA MET A 321 -10.26 -3.16 20.27
C MET A 321 -11.13 -1.99 20.73
N GLN A 322 -10.73 -0.77 20.39
CA GLN A 322 -11.54 0.40 20.68
C GLN A 322 -12.93 0.28 20.03
N ALA A 323 -13.02 -0.19 18.77
CA ALA A 323 -14.27 -0.33 18.02
C ALA A 323 -15.20 -1.38 18.63
N ILE A 324 -14.64 -2.45 19.20
CA ILE A 324 -15.40 -3.41 20.03
C ILE A 324 -15.96 -2.71 21.27
N ALA A 325 -15.14 -1.94 21.98
CA ALA A 325 -15.55 -1.28 23.22
C ALA A 325 -16.65 -0.22 23.02
N GLY A 326 -16.62 0.51 21.90
CA GLY A 326 -17.58 1.58 21.59
C GLY A 326 -19.02 1.11 21.32
N ARG A 327 -19.25 -0.17 20.98
CA ARG A 327 -20.57 -0.70 20.59
C ARG A 327 -21.52 -1.03 21.75
N GLY A 328 -21.14 -0.80 23.01
CA GLY A 328 -22.05 -0.83 24.16
C GLY A 328 -22.50 -2.21 24.68
N GLN A 329 -22.29 -3.31 23.93
CA GLN A 329 -22.29 -4.70 24.41
C GLN A 329 -21.26 -5.50 23.60
N PRO A 330 -20.51 -6.47 24.17
CA PRO A 330 -19.46 -7.15 23.41
C PRO A 330 -20.08 -8.19 22.45
N PRO A 331 -20.08 -8.00 21.12
CA PRO A 331 -20.39 -9.09 20.19
C PRO A 331 -19.38 -10.23 20.35
N VAL A 332 -18.12 -9.88 20.66
CA VAL A 332 -16.98 -10.78 20.83
C VAL A 332 -16.74 -11.07 22.31
N LYS A 333 -16.96 -12.33 22.72
CA LYS A 333 -16.62 -12.87 24.04
C LYS A 333 -15.13 -13.11 24.24
N HIS A 334 -14.36 -13.28 23.16
CA HIS A 334 -12.91 -13.43 23.22
C HIS A 334 -12.25 -13.00 21.90
N LEU A 335 -11.24 -12.15 21.98
CA LEU A 335 -10.37 -11.78 20.87
C LEU A 335 -9.00 -12.42 21.07
N LYS A 336 -8.55 -13.21 20.09
CA LYS A 336 -7.22 -13.80 20.08
C LYS A 336 -6.46 -13.30 18.87
N ILE A 337 -5.21 -12.89 19.05
CA ILE A 337 -4.33 -12.48 17.95
C ILE A 337 -3.11 -13.39 17.95
N SER A 338 -2.92 -14.16 16.87
CA SER A 338 -1.66 -14.81 16.55
C SER A 338 -0.85 -13.91 15.63
N ALA A 339 0.25 -13.36 16.14
CA ALA A 339 1.12 -12.44 15.43
C ALA A 339 2.36 -13.17 14.92
N ILE A 340 2.48 -13.33 13.60
CA ILE A 340 3.70 -13.84 13.00
C ILE A 340 4.80 -12.78 13.12
N SER A 341 5.97 -13.23 13.53
CA SER A 341 7.15 -12.40 13.68
C SER A 341 8.41 -13.16 13.28
N ARG A 342 9.42 -12.42 12.84
CA ARG A 342 10.71 -13.00 12.48
C ARG A 342 11.46 -13.44 13.76
N LEU A 343 12.19 -14.54 13.68
CA LEU A 343 13.15 -14.89 14.71
C LEU A 343 14.22 -13.79 14.80
N GLY A 344 14.50 -13.29 16.00
CA GLY A 344 15.36 -12.12 16.25
C GLY A 344 14.60 -10.83 16.56
N SER A 345 13.27 -10.77 16.33
CA SER A 345 12.41 -9.63 16.71
C SER A 345 11.49 -9.93 17.90
N GLU A 346 11.90 -10.85 18.77
CA GLU A 346 11.11 -11.30 19.93
C GLU A 346 10.79 -10.15 20.86
N ASN A 347 11.77 -9.33 21.22
CA ASN A 347 11.58 -8.21 22.15
C ASN A 347 10.51 -7.24 21.65
N LYS A 348 10.62 -6.79 20.38
CA LYS A 348 9.65 -5.88 19.75
C LYS A 348 8.24 -6.49 19.71
N THR A 349 8.14 -7.77 19.37
CA THR A 349 6.85 -8.47 19.29
C THR A 349 6.21 -8.63 20.67
N GLN A 350 7.01 -8.94 21.69
CA GLN A 350 6.54 -9.02 23.07
C GLN A 350 6.08 -7.66 23.60
N GLU A 351 6.76 -6.57 23.23
CA GLU A 351 6.35 -5.21 23.59
C GLU A 351 5.00 -4.84 22.98
N ILE A 352 4.80 -5.13 21.69
CA ILE A 352 3.51 -4.95 21.02
C ILE A 352 2.42 -5.80 21.71
N GLY A 353 2.72 -7.06 22.01
CA GLY A 353 1.81 -7.95 22.72
C GLY A 353 1.37 -7.39 24.07
N LYS A 354 2.33 -6.98 24.92
CA LYS A 354 2.05 -6.34 26.22
C LYS A 354 1.22 -5.08 26.09
N TYR A 355 1.52 -4.25 25.09
CA TYR A 355 0.75 -3.04 24.81
C TYR A 355 -0.71 -3.36 24.46
N LEU A 356 -0.94 -4.33 23.56
CA LEU A 356 -2.28 -4.77 23.18
C LEU A 356 -3.03 -5.43 24.34
N GLU A 357 -2.35 -6.21 25.18
CA GLU A 357 -2.93 -6.80 26.39
C GLU A 357 -3.37 -5.74 27.40
N ASN A 358 -2.52 -4.74 27.66
CA ASN A 358 -2.85 -3.62 28.53
C ASN A 358 -4.03 -2.81 28.00
N LEU A 359 -4.07 -2.57 26.68
CA LEU A 359 -5.17 -1.87 26.02
C LEU A 359 -6.48 -2.67 26.14
N ALA A 360 -6.44 -3.97 25.86
CA ALA A 360 -7.59 -4.85 26.01
C ALA A 360 -8.11 -4.87 27.46
N GLN A 361 -7.21 -4.92 28.45
CA GLN A 361 -7.58 -4.85 29.86
C GLN A 361 -8.27 -3.53 30.21
N ALA A 362 -7.72 -2.39 29.75
CA ALA A 362 -8.31 -1.07 29.96
C ALA A 362 -9.70 -0.95 29.33
N LEU A 363 -9.90 -1.55 28.17
CA LEU A 363 -11.17 -1.59 27.44
C LEU A 363 -12.10 -2.74 27.88
N LYS A 364 -11.69 -3.56 28.86
CA LYS A 364 -12.42 -4.72 29.38
C LYS A 364 -12.78 -5.76 28.29
N ILE A 365 -11.87 -5.97 27.35
CA ILE A 365 -12.01 -6.95 26.26
C ILE A 365 -11.25 -8.22 26.67
N PRO A 366 -11.92 -9.39 26.76
CA PRO A 366 -11.22 -10.65 26.98
C PRO A 366 -10.30 -10.95 25.80
N PHE A 367 -9.00 -10.98 26.05
CA PHE A 367 -7.98 -10.96 25.00
C PHE A 367 -6.86 -11.98 25.23
N THR A 368 -6.26 -12.48 24.16
CA THR A 368 -5.04 -13.30 24.20
C THR A 368 -4.14 -12.96 23.02
N PHE A 369 -2.87 -12.65 23.32
CA PHE A 369 -1.83 -12.45 22.32
C PHE A 369 -0.93 -13.69 22.22
N VAL A 370 -0.67 -14.16 21.01
CA VAL A 370 0.15 -15.34 20.73
C VAL A 370 1.21 -14.98 19.69
N PRO A 371 2.46 -14.70 20.10
CA PRO A 371 3.53 -14.50 19.13
C PRO A 371 3.91 -15.84 18.48
N VAL A 372 4.12 -15.83 17.17
CA VAL A 372 4.55 -16.99 16.37
C VAL A 372 5.86 -16.63 15.67
N TYR A 373 6.98 -17.11 16.24
CA TYR A 373 8.32 -16.80 15.72
C TYR A 373 8.75 -17.81 14.67
N MET A 374 9.23 -17.32 13.52
CA MET A 374 9.77 -18.15 12.44
C MET A 374 10.90 -17.45 11.67
N LEU A 375 11.79 -18.23 11.06
CA LEU A 375 12.88 -17.70 10.23
C LEU A 375 12.39 -17.27 8.84
N SER A 376 11.51 -18.09 8.27
CA SER A 376 10.87 -17.89 6.97
C SER A 376 9.39 -18.25 7.05
N LEU A 377 8.58 -17.67 6.17
CA LEU A 377 7.21 -18.12 5.92
C LEU A 377 7.16 -19.56 5.36
N ASP A 378 8.29 -20.09 4.87
CA ASP A 378 8.41 -21.51 4.52
C ASP A 378 8.17 -22.43 5.72
N ASP A 379 8.48 -21.95 6.93
CA ASP A 379 8.36 -22.73 8.16
C ASP A 379 6.94 -22.72 8.72
N ILE A 380 5.99 -22.01 8.11
CA ILE A 380 4.63 -21.90 8.61
C ILE A 380 3.92 -23.26 8.57
N LYS A 381 3.23 -23.58 9.67
CA LYS A 381 2.44 -24.80 9.86
C LYS A 381 1.19 -24.52 10.65
N GLU A 382 0.20 -25.39 10.49
CA GLU A 382 -1.12 -25.27 11.09
C GLU A 382 -1.06 -25.31 12.63
N GLU A 383 -0.20 -26.15 13.20
CA GLU A 383 -0.04 -26.32 14.65
C GLU A 383 0.44 -25.06 15.37
N HIS A 384 1.03 -24.09 14.66
CA HIS A 384 1.52 -22.85 15.25
C HIS A 384 0.39 -21.96 15.80
N PHE A 385 -0.82 -22.08 15.25
CA PHE A 385 -1.92 -21.17 15.57
C PHE A 385 -2.84 -21.69 16.68
N LYS A 386 -2.83 -23.00 16.96
CA LYS A 386 -3.63 -23.64 18.03
C LYS A 386 -5.09 -23.16 18.03
N ILE A 387 -5.76 -23.30 16.89
CA ILE A 387 -7.16 -22.86 16.72
C ILE A 387 -8.08 -23.75 17.55
N ALA A 388 -8.94 -23.16 18.37
CA ALA A 388 -9.98 -23.89 19.08
C ALA A 388 -11.20 -24.14 18.17
N PRO A 389 -11.94 -25.26 18.34
CA PRO A 389 -13.05 -25.62 17.46
C PRO A 389 -14.20 -24.59 17.37
N ASP A 390 -14.32 -23.70 18.36
CA ASP A 390 -15.35 -22.66 18.42
C ASP A 390 -14.84 -21.25 18.10
N GLU A 391 -13.59 -21.13 17.64
CA GLU A 391 -13.02 -19.88 17.13
C GLU A 391 -13.37 -19.69 15.64
N SER A 392 -13.85 -18.50 15.28
CA SER A 392 -13.87 -18.06 13.88
C SER A 392 -12.51 -17.44 13.54
N VAL A 393 -11.86 -17.96 12.51
CA VAL A 393 -10.53 -17.50 12.11
C VAL A 393 -10.62 -16.44 11.03
N VAL A 394 -9.84 -15.36 11.19
CA VAL A 394 -9.61 -14.34 10.17
C VAL A 394 -8.11 -14.26 9.92
N VAL A 395 -7.70 -14.26 8.65
CA VAL A 395 -6.31 -14.03 8.27
C VAL A 395 -6.15 -12.59 7.78
N PHE A 396 -5.18 -11.87 8.31
CA PHE A 396 -4.86 -10.51 7.92
C PHE A 396 -3.46 -10.45 7.30
N CYS A 397 -3.38 -9.94 6.08
CA CYS A 397 -2.16 -9.81 5.30
C CYS A 397 -1.93 -8.34 4.96
N ASP A 398 -1.03 -7.64 5.64
CA ASP A 398 -0.59 -6.29 5.26
C ASP A 398 0.77 -6.36 4.58
N LYS A 399 0.79 -6.16 3.26
CA LYS A 399 1.98 -6.02 2.38
C LYS A 399 3.02 -7.14 2.51
N ILE A 400 2.61 -8.30 3.03
CA ILE A 400 3.49 -9.45 3.26
C ILE A 400 3.57 -10.35 2.02
N LEU A 401 2.50 -10.48 1.23
CA LEU A 401 2.46 -11.43 0.13
C LEU A 401 3.41 -11.03 -1.00
N ARG A 402 3.55 -9.72 -1.27
CA ARG A 402 4.57 -9.21 -2.21
C ARG A 402 5.99 -9.70 -1.91
N THR A 403 6.34 -9.93 -0.64
CA THR A 403 7.67 -10.41 -0.25
C THR A 403 7.91 -11.89 -0.63
N THR A 404 6.83 -12.63 -0.89
CA THR A 404 6.86 -14.06 -1.23
C THR A 404 6.80 -14.33 -2.73
N VAL A 405 6.64 -13.30 -3.57
CA VAL A 405 6.60 -13.43 -5.04
C VAL A 405 7.94 -13.98 -5.59
N ALA A 406 9.06 -13.65 -4.93
CA ALA A 406 10.37 -14.21 -5.26
C ALA A 406 10.55 -15.68 -4.82
N THR A 407 9.67 -16.18 -3.96
CA THR A 407 9.71 -17.52 -3.36
C THR A 407 8.37 -18.25 -3.53
N PRO A 408 7.99 -18.65 -4.76
CA PRO A 408 6.68 -19.27 -5.04
C PRO A 408 6.33 -20.46 -4.15
N ARG A 409 7.34 -21.29 -3.81
CA ARG A 409 7.17 -22.42 -2.88
C ARG A 409 6.69 -21.96 -1.49
N SER A 410 7.18 -20.83 -1.00
CA SER A 410 6.80 -20.23 0.27
C SER A 410 5.35 -19.78 0.25
N LEU A 411 4.98 -19.07 -0.81
CA LEU A 411 3.62 -18.60 -1.03
C LEU A 411 2.64 -19.78 -1.17
N GLU A 412 3.01 -20.83 -1.90
CA GLU A 412 2.19 -22.04 -2.04
C GLU A 412 2.02 -22.78 -0.71
N ASN A 413 3.08 -22.87 0.10
CA ASN A 413 3.00 -23.45 1.45
C ASN A 413 2.10 -22.62 2.37
N LEU A 414 2.27 -21.29 2.36
CA LEU A 414 1.42 -20.35 3.10
C LEU A 414 -0.06 -20.54 2.73
N MET A 415 -0.38 -20.58 1.44
CA MET A 415 -1.77 -20.77 1.01
C MET A 415 -2.32 -22.15 1.36
N ARG A 416 -1.50 -23.21 1.33
CA ARG A 416 -1.88 -24.55 1.80
C ARG A 416 -2.25 -24.51 3.28
N VAL A 417 -1.42 -23.89 4.12
CA VAL A 417 -1.68 -23.73 5.56
C VAL A 417 -2.94 -22.91 5.77
N ILE A 418 -3.07 -21.73 5.15
CA ILE A 418 -4.26 -20.88 5.25
C ILE A 418 -5.53 -21.65 4.88
N LYS A 419 -5.50 -22.43 3.78
CA LYS A 419 -6.65 -23.26 3.38
C LYS A 419 -7.01 -24.30 4.45
N ASN A 420 -6.02 -24.95 5.04
CA ASN A 420 -6.23 -25.96 6.08
C ASN A 420 -6.74 -25.36 7.41
N LEU A 421 -6.39 -24.11 7.71
CA LEU A 421 -6.96 -23.36 8.84
C LEU A 421 -8.42 -22.99 8.61
N ASN A 422 -8.91 -23.10 7.36
CA ASN A 422 -10.30 -22.84 6.96
C ASN A 422 -10.86 -21.50 7.51
N PRO A 423 -10.20 -20.36 7.22
CA PRO A 423 -10.61 -19.08 7.75
C PRO A 423 -11.97 -18.66 7.21
N SER A 424 -12.73 -18.00 8.06
CA SER A 424 -13.99 -17.35 7.71
C SER A 424 -13.79 -16.16 6.79
N LEU A 425 -12.62 -15.51 6.84
CA LEU A 425 -12.27 -14.35 6.04
C LEU A 425 -10.75 -14.25 5.92
N MET A 426 -10.25 -13.85 4.75
CA MET A 426 -8.89 -13.38 4.55
C MET A 426 -8.94 -11.94 4.01
N VAL A 427 -8.30 -11.00 4.71
CA VAL A 427 -8.20 -9.60 4.29
C VAL A 427 -6.77 -9.32 3.87
N VAL A 428 -6.62 -8.75 2.68
CA VAL A 428 -5.33 -8.52 2.02
C VAL A 428 -5.20 -7.04 1.69
N VAL A 429 -4.19 -6.40 2.27
CA VAL A 429 -3.71 -5.08 1.90
C VAL A 429 -2.38 -5.26 1.15
N GLU A 430 -2.27 -4.74 -0.06
CA GLU A 430 -1.07 -4.89 -0.88
C GLU A 430 -0.64 -3.59 -1.56
N VAL A 431 0.61 -3.57 -2.02
CA VAL A 431 1.15 -2.47 -2.83
C VAL A 431 0.62 -2.60 -4.25
N GLU A 432 -0.11 -1.59 -4.72
CA GLU A 432 -0.72 -1.58 -6.05
C GLU A 432 0.24 -1.02 -7.11
N ALA A 433 1.21 -1.85 -7.52
CA ALA A 433 2.19 -1.51 -8.56
C ALA A 433 2.81 -2.76 -9.20
N ASN A 434 3.16 -2.69 -10.49
CA ASN A 434 3.86 -3.77 -11.19
C ASN A 434 5.38 -3.62 -11.12
N HIS A 435 5.97 -3.91 -9.95
CA HIS A 435 7.43 -3.92 -9.76
C HIS A 435 8.09 -5.26 -10.13
N ASN A 436 7.35 -6.17 -10.77
CA ASN A 436 7.81 -7.52 -11.07
C ASN A 436 7.88 -7.83 -12.58
N SER A 437 7.81 -6.82 -13.45
CA SER A 437 8.05 -7.02 -14.88
C SER A 437 9.40 -7.71 -15.14
N PRO A 438 9.51 -8.64 -16.11
CA PRO A 438 10.79 -9.20 -16.52
C PRO A 438 11.69 -8.16 -17.21
N THR A 439 11.10 -7.12 -17.84
CA THR A 439 11.81 -6.08 -18.57
C THR A 439 12.31 -5.00 -17.61
N PHE A 440 13.61 -4.72 -17.64
CA PHE A 440 14.23 -3.70 -16.77
C PHE A 440 13.59 -2.31 -16.93
N VAL A 441 13.40 -1.86 -18.18
CA VAL A 441 12.86 -0.52 -18.46
C VAL A 441 11.42 -0.38 -17.97
N GLU A 442 10.60 -1.42 -18.13
CA GLU A 442 9.23 -1.42 -17.57
C GLU A 442 9.25 -1.34 -16.05
N ARG A 443 10.07 -2.16 -15.37
CA ARG A 443 10.22 -2.07 -13.92
C ARG A 443 10.67 -0.68 -13.47
N PHE A 444 11.60 -0.07 -14.20
CA PHE A 444 12.09 1.27 -13.92
C PHE A 444 10.97 2.30 -14.01
N ILE A 445 10.20 2.28 -15.10
CA ILE A 445 9.11 3.22 -15.34
C ILE A 445 8.03 3.06 -14.27
N GLU A 446 7.57 1.83 -14.02
CA GLU A 446 6.52 1.56 -13.02
C GLU A 446 6.97 2.00 -11.61
N ALA A 447 8.22 1.69 -11.23
CA ALA A 447 8.77 2.15 -9.96
C ALA A 447 8.86 3.68 -9.91
N LEU A 448 9.31 4.34 -10.97
CA LEU A 448 9.44 5.81 -11.01
C LEU A 448 8.08 6.49 -10.79
N PHE A 449 7.02 6.02 -11.46
CA PHE A 449 5.67 6.53 -11.26
C PHE A 449 5.17 6.31 -9.83
N TYR A 450 5.32 5.09 -9.31
CA TYR A 450 4.88 4.74 -7.96
C TYR A 450 5.59 5.57 -6.88
N PHE A 451 6.91 5.64 -6.92
CA PHE A 451 7.69 6.38 -5.94
C PHE A 451 7.53 7.89 -6.11
N SER A 452 7.32 8.41 -7.33
CA SER A 452 6.99 9.82 -7.53
C SER A 452 5.71 10.22 -6.80
N ALA A 453 4.64 9.41 -6.91
CA ALA A 453 3.40 9.66 -6.19
C ALA A 453 3.59 9.58 -4.66
N TYR A 454 4.40 8.63 -4.17
CA TYR A 454 4.71 8.53 -2.74
C TYR A 454 5.55 9.68 -2.18
N PHE A 455 6.61 10.09 -2.90
CA PHE A 455 7.44 11.24 -2.52
C PHE A 455 6.61 12.53 -2.51
N ASP A 456 5.75 12.75 -3.49
CA ASP A 456 4.79 13.86 -3.51
C ASP A 456 3.86 13.84 -2.28
N CYS A 457 3.36 12.66 -1.94
CA CYS A 457 2.46 12.45 -0.80
C CYS A 457 3.14 12.78 0.53
N ILE A 458 4.33 12.25 0.80
CA ILE A 458 5.04 12.51 2.06
C ILE A 458 5.64 13.92 2.09
N ASP A 459 6.04 14.50 0.97
CA ASP A 459 6.49 15.89 0.92
C ASP A 459 5.37 16.85 1.33
N THR A 460 4.16 16.60 0.81
CA THR A 460 2.95 17.37 1.15
C THR A 460 2.53 17.14 2.60
N CYS A 461 2.38 15.88 3.02
CA CYS A 461 1.80 15.53 4.32
C CYS A 461 2.77 15.71 5.49
N MET A 462 4.08 15.63 5.25
CA MET A 462 5.14 15.68 6.27
C MET A 462 6.08 16.87 6.07
N SER A 463 5.58 17.98 5.52
CA SER A 463 6.38 19.19 5.21
C SER A 463 7.14 19.74 6.43
N GLU A 464 6.56 19.64 7.63
CA GLU A 464 7.16 20.08 8.90
C GLU A 464 8.05 19.01 9.57
N ALA A 465 7.95 17.75 9.15
CA ALA A 465 8.61 16.60 9.77
C ALA A 465 9.79 16.10 8.90
N VAL A 466 10.70 17.01 8.57
CA VAL A 466 11.78 16.78 7.60
C VAL A 466 12.66 15.59 7.99
N GLU A 467 13.06 15.47 9.25
CA GLU A 467 13.91 14.36 9.71
C GLU A 467 13.24 13.00 9.53
N GLN A 468 11.98 12.89 9.94
CA GLN A 468 11.19 11.66 9.81
C GLN A 468 10.91 11.34 8.34
N ARG A 469 10.63 12.36 7.52
CA ARG A 469 10.44 12.20 6.08
C ARG A 469 11.73 11.66 5.44
N THR A 470 12.89 12.20 5.77
CA THR A 470 14.19 11.72 5.25
C THR A 470 14.41 10.25 5.58
N VAL A 471 14.05 9.80 6.79
CA VAL A 471 14.12 8.37 7.16
C VAL A 471 13.19 7.56 6.24
N ILE A 472 11.93 7.98 6.05
CA ILE A 472 10.99 7.28 5.14
C ILE A 472 11.49 7.28 3.69
N GLU A 473 12.08 8.37 3.20
CA GLU A 473 12.65 8.46 1.85
C GLU A 473 13.85 7.51 1.69
N ALA A 474 14.72 7.38 2.70
CA ALA A 474 15.81 6.40 2.69
C ALA A 474 15.28 4.96 2.62
N ILE A 475 14.14 4.67 3.25
CA ILE A 475 13.47 3.36 3.16
C ILE A 475 12.94 3.11 1.75
N PHE A 476 12.31 4.11 1.13
CA PHE A 476 11.89 4.02 -0.26
C PHE A 476 13.08 3.81 -1.19
N PHE A 477 14.20 4.46 -0.94
CA PHE A 477 15.43 4.26 -1.69
C PHE A 477 15.94 2.82 -1.63
N HIS A 478 15.89 2.14 -0.47
CA HIS A 478 16.21 0.71 -0.38
C HIS A 478 15.29 -0.14 -1.28
N GLY A 479 14.00 0.19 -1.33
CA GLY A 479 13.04 -0.43 -2.24
C GLY A 479 13.41 -0.20 -3.72
N ILE A 480 13.72 1.05 -4.08
CA ILE A 480 14.16 1.43 -5.43
C ILE A 480 15.42 0.65 -5.82
N ARG A 481 16.44 0.63 -4.97
CA ARG A 481 17.67 -0.13 -5.18
C ARG A 481 17.37 -1.60 -5.41
N ASN A 482 16.58 -2.23 -4.54
CA ASN A 482 16.27 -3.66 -4.70
C ASN A 482 15.51 -3.96 -6.01
N ILE A 483 14.58 -3.09 -6.43
CA ILE A 483 13.83 -3.27 -7.69
C ILE A 483 14.75 -3.16 -8.92
N LEU A 484 15.70 -2.23 -8.89
CA LEU A 484 16.51 -1.87 -10.06
C LEU A 484 17.84 -2.63 -10.16
N THR A 485 18.50 -2.90 -9.03
CA THR A 485 19.89 -3.38 -9.00
C THR A 485 20.03 -4.86 -8.68
N MET A 486 18.97 -5.52 -8.21
CA MET A 486 18.96 -6.95 -7.87
C MET A 486 18.18 -7.77 -8.89
N GLU A 487 18.53 -9.05 -9.00
CA GLU A 487 17.82 -10.02 -9.85
C GLU A 487 17.58 -11.34 -9.12
N GLY A 488 16.82 -12.25 -9.74
CA GLY A 488 16.59 -13.58 -9.19
C GLY A 488 16.03 -13.53 -7.75
N ARG A 489 16.55 -14.38 -6.86
CA ARG A 489 16.06 -14.48 -5.47
C ARG A 489 16.48 -13.30 -4.59
N GLU A 490 17.49 -12.53 -4.99
CA GLU A 490 17.99 -11.36 -4.26
C GLU A 490 17.05 -10.15 -4.44
N ARG A 491 16.31 -10.10 -5.55
CA ARG A 491 15.23 -9.12 -5.74
C ARG A 491 13.98 -9.55 -4.98
N THR A 492 13.78 -8.96 -3.81
CA THR A 492 12.70 -9.25 -2.85
C THR A 492 11.55 -8.25 -2.94
N CYS A 493 11.79 -7.04 -3.45
CA CYS A 493 10.79 -5.99 -3.67
C CYS A 493 9.99 -6.26 -4.94
N ARG A 494 9.02 -7.18 -4.86
CA ARG A 494 8.22 -7.61 -6.00
C ARG A 494 6.74 -7.39 -5.73
N SER A 495 6.24 -6.23 -6.13
CA SER A 495 4.81 -5.95 -6.14
C SER A 495 4.19 -6.38 -7.47
N VAL A 496 2.93 -6.79 -7.43
CA VAL A 496 2.09 -7.06 -8.60
C VAL A 496 0.73 -6.41 -8.39
N GLU A 497 0.04 -6.07 -9.48
CA GLU A 497 -1.29 -5.47 -9.45
C GLU A 497 -2.36 -6.47 -8.99
N MET A 498 -3.51 -5.95 -8.56
CA MET A 498 -4.61 -6.75 -8.00
C MET A 498 -5.04 -7.89 -8.93
N GLU A 499 -5.06 -7.70 -10.25
CA GLU A 499 -5.45 -8.74 -11.22
C GLU A 499 -4.60 -10.03 -11.09
N VAL A 500 -3.31 -9.89 -10.79
CA VAL A 500 -2.41 -11.03 -10.57
C VAL A 500 -2.77 -11.75 -9.28
N TRP A 501 -3.09 -11.01 -8.22
CA TRP A 501 -3.56 -11.59 -6.96
C TRP A 501 -4.91 -12.30 -7.13
N ARG A 502 -5.86 -11.73 -7.89
CA ARG A 502 -7.14 -12.38 -8.21
C ARG A 502 -6.92 -13.72 -8.93
N ALA A 503 -6.09 -13.72 -9.97
CA ALA A 503 -5.76 -14.94 -10.71
C ALA A 503 -5.07 -15.98 -9.81
N PHE A 504 -4.18 -15.55 -8.92
CA PHE A 504 -3.50 -16.41 -7.97
C PHE A 504 -4.48 -17.05 -6.96
N PHE A 505 -5.33 -16.25 -6.31
CA PHE A 505 -6.30 -16.75 -5.33
C PHE A 505 -7.38 -17.64 -5.95
N ALA A 506 -7.76 -17.41 -7.21
CA ALA A 506 -8.68 -18.27 -7.94
C ALA A 506 -8.18 -19.74 -8.03
N ARG A 507 -6.86 -19.98 -8.08
CA ARG A 507 -6.27 -21.33 -8.04
C ARG A 507 -6.64 -22.11 -6.77
N TYR A 508 -6.94 -21.40 -5.68
CA TYR A 508 -7.34 -21.97 -4.39
C TYR A 508 -8.86 -22.00 -4.19
N LYS A 509 -9.64 -21.73 -5.25
CA LYS A 509 -11.11 -21.61 -5.21
C LYS A 509 -11.58 -20.52 -4.22
N MET A 510 -10.77 -19.47 -4.06
CA MET A 510 -11.17 -18.32 -3.26
C MET A 510 -12.01 -17.36 -4.10
N VAL A 511 -12.98 -16.74 -3.46
CA VAL A 511 -13.89 -15.77 -4.08
C VAL A 511 -13.68 -14.42 -3.41
N GLU A 512 -13.48 -13.40 -4.24
CA GLU A 512 -13.41 -12.01 -3.78
C GLU A 512 -14.78 -11.55 -3.27
N MET A 513 -14.75 -10.94 -2.09
CA MET A 513 -15.90 -10.34 -1.43
C MET A 513 -16.04 -8.89 -1.84
N ASP A 514 -17.29 -8.46 -2.03
CA ASP A 514 -17.57 -7.07 -2.37
C ASP A 514 -17.22 -6.13 -1.20
N SER A 515 -16.49 -5.06 -1.48
CA SER A 515 -16.31 -3.95 -0.57
C SER A 515 -17.68 -3.32 -0.25
N SER A 516 -18.05 -3.28 1.03
CA SER A 516 -19.31 -2.67 1.46
C SER A 516 -19.29 -1.15 1.33
N GLU A 517 -20.48 -0.56 1.29
CA GLU A 517 -20.63 0.90 1.36
C GLU A 517 -20.14 1.43 2.71
N SER A 518 -20.32 0.69 3.80
CA SER A 518 -19.81 1.04 5.14
C SER A 518 -18.27 1.08 5.17
N SER A 519 -17.58 0.17 4.50
CA SER A 519 -16.12 0.22 4.31
C SER A 519 -15.70 1.44 3.47
N ARG A 520 -16.41 1.76 2.39
CA ARG A 520 -16.14 2.96 1.58
C ARG A 520 -16.39 4.25 2.36
N TYR A 521 -17.48 4.30 3.13
CA TYR A 521 -17.80 5.43 4.01
C TYR A 521 -16.71 5.61 5.06
N GLN A 522 -16.27 4.52 5.69
CA GLN A 522 -15.17 4.52 6.66
C GLN A 522 -13.89 5.13 6.07
N ALA A 523 -13.52 4.72 4.86
CA ALA A 523 -12.37 5.26 4.16
C ALA A 523 -12.49 6.79 3.97
N ASN A 524 -13.64 7.27 3.46
CA ASN A 524 -13.87 8.70 3.24
C ASN A 524 -13.86 9.52 4.55
N LEU A 525 -14.48 8.98 5.61
CA LEU A 525 -14.51 9.59 6.93
C LEU A 525 -13.10 9.78 7.49
N VAL A 526 -12.23 8.77 7.35
CA VAL A 526 -10.83 8.87 7.78
C VAL A 526 -10.10 9.92 6.96
N LEU A 527 -10.22 9.89 5.63
CA LEU A 527 -9.58 10.89 4.77
C LEU A 527 -10.03 12.32 5.10
N GLY A 528 -11.32 12.54 5.37
CA GLY A 528 -11.87 13.86 5.70
C GLY A 528 -11.28 14.52 6.94
N LYS A 529 -10.54 13.77 7.77
CA LYS A 529 -9.90 14.26 9.00
C LYS A 529 -8.46 14.71 8.79
N PHE A 530 -7.88 14.40 7.64
CA PHE A 530 -6.53 14.83 7.29
C PHE A 530 -6.58 16.12 6.48
N PRO A 531 -5.69 17.10 6.74
CA PRO A 531 -5.64 18.35 5.96
C PRO A 531 -5.56 18.11 4.44
N PHE A 532 -4.79 17.09 4.04
CA PHE A 532 -4.57 16.73 2.64
C PHE A 532 -5.32 15.47 2.21
N GLY A 533 -6.31 15.02 2.98
CA GLY A 533 -7.07 13.81 2.64
C GLY A 533 -7.90 13.95 1.36
N HIS A 534 -8.29 15.17 0.99
CA HIS A 534 -8.99 15.47 -0.25
C HIS A 534 -8.15 15.22 -1.52
N LEU A 535 -6.81 15.16 -1.40
CA LEU A 535 -5.90 14.79 -2.49
C LEU A 535 -5.80 13.27 -2.67
N CYS A 536 -6.30 12.49 -1.71
CA CYS A 536 -6.36 11.04 -1.82
C CYS A 536 -7.57 10.60 -2.63
N SER A 537 -7.45 9.46 -3.30
CA SER A 537 -8.52 8.87 -4.08
C SER A 537 -8.86 7.47 -3.57
N ILE A 538 -10.16 7.17 -3.45
CA ILE A 538 -10.67 5.82 -3.21
C ILE A 538 -11.42 5.39 -4.46
N LYS A 539 -10.88 4.39 -5.16
CA LYS A 539 -11.49 3.81 -6.37
C LYS A 539 -11.90 2.38 -6.08
N LYS A 540 -13.06 1.98 -6.58
CA LYS A 540 -13.46 0.57 -6.60
C LYS A 540 -12.88 -0.04 -7.87
N ASP A 541 -12.18 -1.16 -7.73
CA ASP A 541 -11.70 -1.97 -8.84
C ASP A 541 -12.25 -3.38 -8.65
N GLY A 542 -13.12 -3.84 -9.55
CA GLY A 542 -13.88 -5.06 -9.29
C GLY A 542 -14.62 -5.00 -7.94
N LYS A 543 -14.18 -5.82 -6.99
CA LYS A 543 -14.73 -5.89 -5.62
C LYS A 543 -13.77 -5.36 -4.54
N SER A 544 -12.57 -4.93 -4.91
CA SER A 544 -11.57 -4.35 -4.02
C SER A 544 -11.65 -2.81 -3.99
N LEU A 545 -11.02 -2.22 -2.99
CA LEU A 545 -10.83 -0.77 -2.88
C LEU A 545 -9.37 -0.42 -3.08
N HIS A 546 -9.10 0.54 -3.95
CA HIS A 546 -7.77 1.07 -4.23
C HIS A 546 -7.66 2.47 -3.62
N PHE A 547 -6.64 2.66 -2.78
CA PHE A 547 -6.29 3.90 -2.13
C PHE A 547 -5.11 4.52 -2.88
N GLY A 548 -5.27 5.78 -3.28
CA GLY A 548 -4.30 6.46 -4.13
C GLY A 548 -4.05 7.90 -3.71
N TRP A 549 -2.98 8.47 -4.26
CA TRP A 549 -2.60 9.87 -4.11
C TRP A 549 -2.73 10.58 -5.46
N LYS A 550 -3.49 11.69 -5.53
CA LYS A 550 -3.78 12.45 -6.76
C LYS A 550 -4.25 11.57 -7.93
N GLY A 551 -4.95 10.49 -7.61
CA GLY A 551 -5.52 9.53 -8.56
C GLY A 551 -4.62 8.35 -8.94
N MET A 552 -3.35 8.34 -8.52
CA MET A 552 -2.43 7.21 -8.66
C MET A 552 -2.64 6.18 -7.55
N PRO A 553 -3.02 4.94 -7.85
CA PRO A 553 -3.22 3.91 -6.84
C PRO A 553 -1.87 3.56 -6.17
N LEU A 554 -1.89 3.43 -4.85
CA LEU A 554 -0.71 3.11 -4.04
C LEU A 554 -0.91 1.81 -3.27
N LEU A 555 -2.09 1.64 -2.66
CA LEU A 555 -2.47 0.44 -1.92
C LEU A 555 -3.80 -0.10 -2.43
N SER A 556 -3.95 -1.42 -2.37
CA SER A 556 -5.21 -2.10 -2.62
C SER A 556 -5.65 -2.90 -1.39
N LEU A 557 -6.95 -2.92 -1.12
CA LEU A 557 -7.59 -3.65 -0.04
C LEU A 557 -8.64 -4.59 -0.64
N SER A 558 -8.51 -5.87 -0.37
CA SER A 558 -9.42 -6.92 -0.84
C SER A 558 -9.75 -7.91 0.28
N ALA A 559 -10.92 -8.54 0.16
CA ALA A 559 -11.41 -9.53 1.11
C ALA A 559 -11.78 -10.81 0.38
N TRP A 560 -11.48 -11.96 0.98
CA TRP A 560 -11.54 -13.26 0.32
C TRP A 560 -12.12 -14.34 1.23
N LYS A 561 -12.87 -15.28 0.63
CA LYS A 561 -13.35 -16.50 1.29
C LYS A 561 -13.08 -17.72 0.43
N PHE A 562 -12.79 -18.86 1.05
CA PHE A 562 -12.77 -20.13 0.33
C PHE A 562 -14.19 -20.50 -0.09
N SER A 563 -14.38 -20.84 -1.37
CA SER A 563 -15.65 -21.38 -1.85
C SER A 563 -15.95 -22.69 -1.13
N LYS A 564 -17.08 -22.76 -0.43
CA LYS A 564 -17.59 -24.02 0.10
C LYS A 564 -18.09 -24.84 -1.09
N GLU A 565 -17.46 -25.96 -1.37
CA GLU A 565 -18.10 -26.96 -2.23
C GLU A 565 -19.39 -27.39 -1.52
N ILE A 566 -20.53 -27.06 -2.11
CA ILE A 566 -21.78 -27.75 -1.77
C ILE A 566 -21.54 -29.18 -2.25
N LEU A 567 -21.07 -30.05 -1.36
CA LEU A 567 -21.23 -31.48 -1.52
C LEU A 567 -22.73 -31.69 -1.70
N GLY A 568 -23.16 -31.83 -2.95
CA GLY A 568 -24.52 -32.18 -3.29
C GLY A 568 -24.88 -33.38 -2.44
N ARG A 569 -25.88 -33.23 -1.58
CA ARG A 569 -26.56 -34.35 -0.97
C ARG A 569 -27.06 -35.19 -2.13
N ILE A 570 -26.29 -36.21 -2.53
CA ILE A 570 -26.85 -37.34 -3.24
C ILE A 570 -27.68 -38.05 -2.18
N ILE A 571 -28.95 -37.66 -2.10
CA ILE A 571 -29.98 -38.49 -1.51
C ILE A 571 -30.14 -39.62 -2.54
N VAL A 572 -29.50 -40.76 -2.26
CA VAL A 572 -29.81 -42.04 -2.93
C VAL A 572 -31.05 -42.61 -2.26
#